data_AF-A0A1B6K1T5-F1
#
_entry.id   AF-A0A1B6K1T5-F1
#
_cell.length_a   1.000
_cell.length_b   1.000
_cell.length_c   1.000
_cell.angle_alpha   90.00
_cell.angle_beta   90.00
_cell.angle_gamma   90.00
#
_symmetry.space_group_name_H-M   'P 1'
#
loop_
_entity.id
_entity.type
_entity.pdbx_description
1 polymer ?
#
loop_
_entity_poly.entity_id
_entity_poly.type
_entity_poly.pdbx_seq_one_letter_code
_entity_poly.pdbx_strand_id
1 'polypeptide(L)'
;MRVLSTLVLICVYVENTIEWSLNPLSWFSRARGCQLKLNSDLNRGHEPVFLVKTRHGFELAMPELVDEIGMFKLAKGDTLYVACPGNNNEIRGFANNNGGSVMSRCVMDKTLELKGKQVVSSELECKDKVFSKLKE
;
A
#
# COMPACT_ATOMS: atom_id res chain seq x y z
N MET A 1 -76.00 -15.64 10.14
CA MET A 1 -76.41 -14.22 10.08
C MET A 1 -75.52 -13.41 11.00
N ARG A 2 -74.83 -12.40 10.43
CA ARG A 2 -74.37 -11.11 11.02
C ARG A 2 -73.66 -11.15 12.39
N VAL A 3 -72.32 -11.08 12.43
CA VAL A 3 -71.44 -9.89 12.36
C VAL A 3 -71.62 -8.95 13.55
N LEU A 4 -70.56 -8.83 14.37
CA LEU A 4 -69.98 -7.57 14.87
C LEU A 4 -68.76 -7.88 15.76
N SER A 5 -67.57 -7.55 15.29
CA SER A 5 -66.73 -6.61 16.04
C SER A 5 -65.55 -6.15 15.17
N THR A 6 -65.53 -4.85 14.98
CA THR A 6 -64.54 -4.00 14.33
C THR A 6 -63.16 -4.12 14.97
N LEU A 7 -62.13 -4.31 14.15
CA LEU A 7 -60.79 -3.79 14.40
C LEU A 7 -60.20 -3.35 13.07
N VAL A 8 -60.21 -2.04 12.86
CA VAL A 8 -59.44 -1.37 11.81
C VAL A 8 -57.99 -1.36 12.28
N LEU A 9 -57.13 -2.11 11.59
CA LEU A 9 -55.68 -1.96 11.69
C LEU A 9 -55.16 -1.66 10.29
N ILE A 10 -54.94 -0.37 10.07
CA ILE A 10 -54.20 0.15 8.94
C ILE A 10 -52.73 -0.16 9.22
N CYS A 11 -52.18 -1.19 8.57
CA CYS A 11 -50.76 -1.29 8.29
C CYS A 11 -50.60 -1.27 6.77
N VAL A 12 -50.37 -0.06 6.27
CA VAL A 12 -49.92 0.21 4.92
C VAL A 12 -48.49 -0.30 4.77
N TYR A 13 -48.24 -0.83 3.57
CA TYR A 13 -46.97 -1.14 2.94
C TYR A 13 -46.38 -2.54 3.14
N VAL A 14 -46.66 -3.35 2.11
CA VAL A 14 -45.96 -4.56 1.71
C VAL A 14 -44.57 -4.17 1.21
N GLU A 15 -43.52 -4.82 1.70
CA GLU A 15 -42.33 -5.07 0.88
C GLU A 15 -41.54 -6.28 1.40
N ASN A 16 -41.68 -7.37 0.65
CA ASN A 16 -40.71 -8.43 0.40
C ASN A 16 -39.74 -8.81 1.54
N THR A 17 -40.10 -9.85 2.29
CA THR A 17 -39.12 -10.68 2.99
C THR A 17 -38.33 -11.48 1.96
N ILE A 18 -37.22 -10.90 1.48
CA ILE A 18 -36.14 -11.66 0.85
C ILE A 18 -35.51 -12.49 1.98
N GLU A 19 -35.60 -13.80 1.90
CA GLU A 19 -34.72 -14.72 2.64
C GLU A 19 -33.29 -14.46 2.15
N TRP A 20 -32.48 -13.79 2.97
CA TRP A 20 -31.04 -13.70 2.74
C TRP A 20 -30.43 -15.00 3.24
N SER A 21 -30.54 -16.01 2.39
CA SER A 21 -29.82 -17.27 2.49
C SER A 21 -28.34 -16.99 2.75
N LEU A 22 -27.88 -17.54 3.87
CA LEU A 22 -26.50 -17.58 4.33
C LEU A 22 -25.62 -18.20 3.24
N ASN A 23 -24.83 -17.36 2.56
CA ASN A 23 -23.59 -17.78 1.93
C ASN A 23 -22.52 -16.69 2.06
N PRO A 24 -21.82 -16.58 3.21
CA PRO A 24 -20.55 -15.87 3.26
C PRO A 24 -19.44 -16.83 2.79
N LEU A 25 -19.60 -17.49 1.64
CA LEU A 25 -18.53 -18.28 1.05
C LEU A 25 -17.64 -17.35 0.22
N SER A 26 -16.63 -16.84 0.93
CA SER A 26 -15.28 -16.60 0.41
C SER A 26 -15.12 -15.62 -0.75
N TRP A 27 -15.44 -14.35 -0.53
CA TRP A 27 -14.78 -13.22 -1.23
C TRP A 27 -13.40 -12.92 -0.62
N PHE A 28 -12.69 -13.94 -0.12
CA PHE A 28 -11.26 -13.79 0.13
C PHE A 28 -10.52 -13.93 -1.19
N SER A 29 -10.73 -12.99 -2.13
CA SER A 29 -9.61 -12.61 -2.97
C SER A 29 -8.64 -11.97 -1.99
N ARG A 30 -7.66 -12.74 -1.51
CA ARG A 30 -6.53 -12.26 -0.73
C ARG A 30 -5.95 -11.12 -1.54
N ALA A 31 -6.32 -9.87 -1.23
CA ALA A 31 -5.99 -8.74 -2.08
C ALA A 31 -4.48 -8.78 -2.25
N ARG A 32 -4.02 -9.01 -3.49
CA ARG A 32 -2.58 -9.20 -3.73
C ARG A 32 -1.89 -7.96 -3.20
N GLY A 33 -1.03 -8.17 -2.21
CA GLY A 33 -0.19 -7.13 -1.64
C GLY A 33 0.96 -6.81 -2.59
N CYS A 34 2.01 -6.17 -2.09
CA CYS A 34 3.19 -5.85 -2.86
C CYS A 34 4.30 -6.86 -2.61
N GLN A 35 5.02 -7.18 -3.66
CA GLN A 35 6.18 -8.06 -3.68
C GLN A 35 7.28 -7.36 -4.46
N LEU A 36 8.19 -6.71 -3.73
CA LEU A 36 9.27 -5.92 -4.34
C LEU A 36 10.59 -6.69 -4.19
N LYS A 37 11.13 -7.20 -5.29
CA LYS A 37 12.43 -7.89 -5.28
C LYS A 37 13.56 -6.87 -5.31
N LEU A 38 14.47 -6.92 -4.33
CA LEU A 38 15.56 -5.95 -4.20
C LEU A 38 16.43 -5.84 -5.46
N ASN A 39 16.74 -6.98 -6.07
CA ASN A 39 17.70 -7.03 -7.16
C ASN A 39 17.09 -6.88 -8.55
N SER A 40 15.77 -6.97 -8.72
CA SER A 40 15.14 -6.90 -10.06
C SER A 40 14.10 -5.81 -10.22
N ASP A 41 13.49 -5.39 -9.11
CA ASP A 41 12.33 -4.49 -9.14
C ASP A 41 12.65 -3.11 -8.58
N LEU A 42 13.89 -2.89 -8.11
CA LEU A 42 14.40 -1.61 -7.65
C LEU A 42 15.45 -1.08 -8.64
N ASN A 43 15.44 0.23 -8.86
CA ASN A 43 16.36 0.88 -9.79
C ASN A 43 17.78 0.93 -9.21
N ARG A 44 18.68 0.08 -9.75
CA ARG A 44 20.09 -0.04 -9.31
C ARG A 44 20.97 1.17 -9.62
N GLY A 45 20.52 2.07 -10.49
CA GLY A 45 21.34 3.21 -10.95
C GLY A 45 21.23 4.43 -10.06
N HIS A 46 20.05 4.67 -9.48
CA HIS A 46 19.71 5.87 -8.71
C HIS A 46 18.96 5.49 -7.43
N GLU A 47 19.55 4.59 -6.65
CA GLU A 47 18.87 3.78 -5.63
C GLU A 47 18.22 4.61 -4.51
N PRO A 48 16.88 4.74 -4.51
CA PRO A 48 16.20 5.15 -3.31
C PRO A 48 16.28 4.04 -2.25
N VAL A 49 16.37 4.43 -0.99
CA VAL A 49 16.34 3.50 0.14
C VAL A 49 14.92 3.39 0.70
N PHE A 50 14.55 2.17 1.09
CA PHE A 50 13.29 1.88 1.75
C PHE A 50 13.48 1.87 3.26
N LEU A 51 12.59 2.55 3.96
CA LEU A 51 12.65 2.81 5.39
C LEU A 51 11.32 2.41 6.04
N VAL A 52 11.40 2.02 7.31
CA VAL A 52 10.26 1.85 8.21
C VAL A 52 10.29 2.93 9.29
N LYS A 53 9.13 3.43 9.68
CA LYS A 53 9.02 4.39 10.78
C LYS A 53 8.87 3.64 12.10
N THR A 54 9.81 3.82 13.01
CA THR A 54 9.78 3.24 14.35
C THR A 54 9.55 4.34 15.39
N ARG A 55 9.46 3.96 16.67
CA ARG A 55 9.35 4.94 17.78
C ARG A 55 10.60 5.82 17.90
N HIS A 56 11.74 5.35 17.39
CA HIS A 56 13.03 6.02 17.48
C HIS A 56 13.39 6.82 16.22
N GLY A 57 12.52 6.82 15.19
CA GLY A 57 12.73 7.55 13.95
C GLY A 57 12.52 6.67 12.74
N PHE A 58 13.51 6.65 11.84
CA PHE A 58 13.49 5.81 10.64
C PHE A 58 14.61 4.77 10.72
N GLU A 59 14.26 3.54 10.36
CA GLU A 59 15.19 2.42 10.22
C GLU A 59 15.11 1.89 8.79
N LEU A 60 16.18 1.20 8.34
CA LEU A 60 16.16 0.53 7.03
C LEU A 60 15.09 -0.55 7.03
N ALA A 61 14.28 -0.59 5.97
CA ALA A 61 13.36 -1.69 5.76
C ALA A 61 14.18 -2.95 5.45
N MET A 62 13.98 -4.00 6.24
CA MET A 62 14.67 -5.27 6.04
C MET A 62 13.81 -6.20 5.17
N PRO A 63 14.35 -6.74 4.06
CA PRO A 63 13.65 -7.71 3.22
C PRO A 63 13.51 -9.06 3.93
N GLU A 64 12.54 -9.86 3.50
CA GLU A 64 12.50 -11.29 3.77
C GLU A 64 13.27 -12.06 2.70
N LEU A 65 13.87 -13.19 3.07
CA LEU A 65 14.40 -14.15 2.10
C LEU A 65 13.30 -15.11 1.68
N VAL A 66 13.05 -15.20 0.37
CA VAL A 66 12.07 -16.12 -0.23
C VAL A 66 12.72 -16.75 -1.44
N ASP A 67 12.91 -18.07 -1.39
CA ASP A 67 13.63 -18.80 -2.43
C ASP A 67 14.99 -18.16 -2.74
N GLU A 68 15.73 -17.76 -1.69
CA GLU A 68 17.03 -17.07 -1.75
C GLU A 68 17.00 -15.66 -2.37
N ILE A 69 15.81 -15.13 -2.66
CA ILE A 69 15.61 -13.78 -3.18
C ILE A 69 15.16 -12.86 -2.04
N GLY A 70 15.92 -11.79 -1.81
CA GLY A 70 15.52 -10.72 -0.89
C GLY A 70 14.33 -9.93 -1.45
N MET A 71 13.21 -9.94 -0.72
CA MET A 71 11.98 -9.26 -1.13
C MET A 71 11.26 -8.55 0.00
N PHE A 72 10.65 -7.40 -0.30
CA PHE A 72 9.66 -6.79 0.59
C PHE A 72 8.28 -7.38 0.29
N LYS A 73 7.69 -8.04 1.29
CA LYS A 73 6.29 -8.44 1.27
C LYS A 73 5.47 -7.46 2.09
N LEU A 74 4.52 -6.82 1.44
CA LEU A 74 3.64 -5.83 2.05
C LEU A 74 2.20 -6.26 1.82
N ALA A 75 1.36 -6.18 2.85
CA ALA A 75 -0.08 -6.24 2.62
C ALA A 75 -0.54 -4.98 1.87
N LYS A 76 -1.66 -5.09 1.16
CA LYS A 76 -2.28 -3.92 0.52
C LYS A 76 -2.61 -2.88 1.60
N GLY A 77 -2.17 -1.64 1.38
CA GLY A 77 -2.34 -0.54 2.33
C GLY A 77 -1.17 -0.36 3.30
N ASP A 78 -0.25 -1.33 3.41
CA ASP A 78 0.95 -1.17 4.23
C ASP A 78 1.82 -0.03 3.70
N THR A 79 2.57 0.59 4.61
CA THR A 79 3.38 1.77 4.30
C THR A 79 4.87 1.51 4.46
N LEU A 80 5.64 1.95 3.47
CA LEU A 80 7.08 2.13 3.56
C LEU A 80 7.40 3.59 3.31
N TYR A 81 8.56 4.04 3.77
CA TYR A 81 9.08 5.36 3.45
C TYR A 81 10.21 5.22 2.45
N VAL A 82 10.18 6.01 1.39
CA VAL A 82 11.18 5.99 0.33
C VAL A 82 12.00 7.26 0.44
N ALA A 83 13.33 7.15 0.53
CA ALA A 83 14.21 8.30 0.68
C ALA A 83 15.38 8.22 -0.30
N CYS A 84 15.94 9.38 -0.62
CA CYS A 84 17.16 9.46 -1.40
C CYS A 84 18.33 9.80 -0.50
N PRO A 85 19.42 9.01 -0.52
CA PRO A 85 20.64 9.34 0.18
C PRO A 85 21.20 10.69 -0.28
N GLY A 86 21.89 11.41 0.62
CA GLY A 86 22.50 12.71 0.32
C GLY A 86 21.68 13.91 0.81
N ASN A 87 22.37 15.00 1.14
CA ASN A 87 21.72 16.20 1.69
C ASN A 87 20.81 16.85 0.63
N ASN A 88 19.55 17.14 0.98
CA ASN A 88 18.54 17.70 0.08
C ASN A 88 18.25 16.88 -1.20
N ASN A 89 18.56 15.58 -1.20
CA ASN A 89 18.21 14.71 -2.33
C ASN A 89 16.73 14.29 -2.24
N GLU A 90 16.11 14.09 -3.40
CA GLU A 90 14.67 13.83 -3.50
C GLU A 90 14.37 12.77 -4.56
N ILE A 91 13.21 12.13 -4.43
CA ILE A 91 12.68 11.24 -5.46
C ILE A 91 12.22 12.11 -6.63
N ARG A 92 12.73 11.82 -7.83
CA ARG A 92 12.40 12.54 -9.05
C ARG A 92 10.90 12.56 -9.29
N GLY A 93 10.34 13.75 -9.51
CA GLY A 93 8.89 13.93 -9.71
C GLY A 93 8.03 13.94 -8.43
N PHE A 94 8.64 13.77 -7.24
CA PHE A 94 7.95 13.73 -5.95
C PHE A 94 8.53 14.71 -4.93
N ALA A 95 8.93 15.91 -5.38
CA ALA A 95 9.65 16.92 -4.61
C ALA A 95 9.10 17.09 -3.18
N ASN A 96 9.98 16.99 -2.20
CA ASN A 96 9.67 17.21 -0.80
C ASN A 96 10.40 18.47 -0.36
N ASN A 97 9.66 19.49 0.08
CA ASN A 97 10.20 20.82 0.38
C ASN A 97 11.34 20.82 1.42
N ASN A 98 11.54 19.71 2.14
CA ASN A 98 12.57 19.56 3.18
C ASN A 98 13.57 18.41 2.93
N GLY A 99 13.71 17.88 1.71
CA GLY A 99 14.76 16.88 1.42
C GLY A 99 14.65 15.57 2.22
N GLY A 100 13.42 15.18 2.58
CA GLY A 100 13.14 14.04 3.46
C GLY A 100 12.49 12.85 2.75
N SER A 101 12.26 11.78 3.51
CA SER A 101 11.55 10.58 3.03
C SER A 101 10.11 10.89 2.61
N VAL A 102 9.62 10.13 1.63
CA VAL A 102 8.23 10.18 1.14
C VAL A 102 7.52 8.91 1.57
N MET A 103 6.35 9.05 2.20
CA MET A 103 5.50 7.90 2.51
C MET A 103 4.98 7.29 1.21
N SER A 104 5.16 5.98 1.09
CA SER A 104 4.63 5.14 0.03
C SER A 104 3.64 4.14 0.63
N ARG A 105 2.54 3.88 -0.09
CA ARG A 105 1.54 2.89 0.30
C ARG A 105 1.50 1.76 -0.72
N CYS A 106 1.48 0.52 -0.26
CA CYS A 106 1.34 -0.62 -1.14
C CYS A 106 -0.06 -0.64 -1.78
N VAL A 107 -0.10 -0.68 -3.13
CA VAL A 107 -1.34 -0.84 -3.90
C VAL A 107 -1.53 -2.30 -4.29
N MET A 108 -0.61 -2.83 -5.09
CA MET A 108 -0.61 -4.23 -5.57
C MET A 108 0.70 -4.54 -6.31
N ASP A 109 1.19 -5.77 -6.20
CA ASP A 109 2.39 -6.29 -6.89
C ASP A 109 3.62 -5.38 -6.75
N LYS A 110 3.99 -4.64 -7.80
CA LYS A 110 5.14 -3.73 -7.81
C LYS A 110 4.74 -2.26 -7.68
N THR A 111 3.45 -1.99 -7.54
CA THR A 111 2.86 -0.64 -7.61
C THR A 111 2.70 -0.07 -6.21
N LEU A 112 3.27 1.12 -6.04
CA LEU A 112 3.22 1.93 -4.84
C LEU A 112 2.46 3.22 -5.12
N GLU A 113 1.75 3.73 -4.11
CA GLU A 113 1.16 5.07 -4.15
C GLU A 113 2.05 6.04 -3.38
N LEU A 114 2.55 7.07 -4.05
CA LEU A 114 3.30 8.17 -3.46
C LEU A 114 2.55 9.47 -3.72
N LYS A 115 2.21 10.21 -2.66
CA LYS A 115 1.47 11.49 -2.75
C LYS A 115 0.22 11.43 -3.64
N GLY A 116 -0.53 10.32 -3.58
CA GLY A 116 -1.74 10.10 -4.37
C GLY A 116 -1.53 9.69 -5.83
N LYS A 117 -0.28 9.48 -6.27
CA LYS A 117 0.04 8.94 -7.60
C LYS A 117 0.53 7.50 -7.48
N GLN A 118 0.01 6.63 -8.33
CA GLN A 118 0.51 5.27 -8.46
C GLN A 118 1.76 5.26 -9.35
N VAL A 119 2.78 4.55 -8.89
CA VAL A 119 4.07 4.40 -9.58
C VAL A 119 4.58 2.98 -9.41
N VAL A 120 5.24 2.47 -10.44
CA VAL A 120 5.91 1.17 -10.33
C VAL A 120 7.22 1.38 -9.60
N SER A 121 7.53 0.51 -8.64
CA SER A 121 8.77 0.58 -7.83
C SER A 121 10.06 0.73 -8.65
N SER A 122 10.13 0.14 -9.84
CA SER A 122 11.29 0.26 -10.74
C SER A 122 11.46 1.64 -11.38
N GLU A 123 10.43 2.48 -11.35
CA GLU A 123 10.46 3.85 -11.90
C GLU A 123 10.91 4.87 -10.85
N LEU A 124 11.04 4.47 -9.59
CA LEU A 124 11.52 5.35 -8.53
C LEU A 124 13.02 5.60 -8.71
N GLU A 125 13.36 6.87 -8.88
CA GLU A 125 14.74 7.33 -9.07
C GLU A 125 15.04 8.50 -8.16
N CYS A 126 16.21 8.48 -7.53
CA CYS A 126 16.77 9.66 -6.92
C CYS A 126 17.23 10.68 -7.96
N LYS A 127 16.92 11.95 -7.69
CA LYS A 127 17.33 13.08 -8.53
C LYS A 127 18.83 13.12 -8.71
N ASP A 128 19.56 13.04 -7.61
CA ASP A 128 21.02 12.99 -7.61
C ASP A 128 21.51 11.56 -7.33
N LYS A 129 22.50 11.09 -8.11
CA LYS A 129 23.23 9.85 -7.80
C LYS A 129 24.23 10.12 -6.69
N VAL A 130 24.17 9.36 -5.62
CA VAL A 130 25.24 9.34 -4.62
C VAL A 130 26.17 8.19 -4.94
N PHE A 131 27.39 8.51 -5.37
CA PHE A 131 28.45 7.52 -5.48
C PHE A 131 29.09 7.35 -4.11
N SER A 132 29.02 6.14 -3.55
CA SER A 132 29.86 5.75 -2.43
C SER A 132 31.30 5.65 -2.93
N LYS A 133 32.04 6.76 -2.99
CA LYS A 133 33.49 6.67 -3.04
C LYS A 133 33.95 6.28 -1.64
N LEU A 134 34.39 5.04 -1.48
CA LEU A 134 35.29 4.70 -0.38
C LEU A 134 36.49 5.64 -0.54
N LYS A 135 36.77 6.47 0.48
CA LYS A 135 38.06 7.13 0.57
C LYS A 135 39.09 6.01 0.73
N GLU A 136 39.93 5.83 -0.28
CA GLU A 136 41.21 5.13 -0.14
C GLU A 136 42.16 5.92 0.76
#